data_AF-A0A231NWF2-F1
#
_entry.id   AF-A0A231NWF2-F1
#
_cell.length_a   1.000
_cell.length_b   1.000
_cell.length_c   1.000
_cell.angle_alpha   90.00
_cell.angle_beta   90.00
_cell.angle_gamma   90.00
#
_symmetry.space_group_name_H-M   'P 1'
#
loop_
_entity.id
_entity.type
_entity.pdbx_description
1 polymer ?
#
loop_
_entity_poly.entity_id
_entity_poly.type
_entity_poly.pdbx_seq_one_letter_code
_entity_poly.pdbx_strand_id
1 'polypeptide(L)'
;MKKFLSLRWLVILPGVVAYLLNQYAQYHPNWAEQYSRTAYPIVSNAVGFLPSLVKFSVSEWLAVAVLLFLPVYLGYYLHQVIISKGDRGMAVYRASLGIVAMASVIYFWFTLLGGLNNYRDSFLAYTPYHEETYSEEELVKLCQSLADEMGQTRERLGEDHDFRLRAPDDFYYYAQQSVLSIQLLAKMYVGVCVYFNQDEVACYASAAPPSPIRIPVPIDLNRLRP
;
A
#
# COMPACT_ATOMS: atom_id res chain seq x y z
N MET A 1 -36.94 0.37 14.19
CA MET A 1 -36.03 -0.71 14.64
C MET A 1 -35.59 -1.67 13.54
N LYS A 2 -36.51 -2.30 12.78
CA LYS A 2 -36.15 -3.18 11.64
C LYS A 2 -35.23 -2.52 10.58
N LYS A 3 -35.46 -1.23 10.27
CA LYS A 3 -34.63 -0.46 9.31
C LYS A 3 -33.13 -0.39 9.66
N PHE A 4 -32.77 -0.29 10.94
CA PHE A 4 -31.36 -0.22 11.35
C PHE A 4 -30.67 -1.58 11.27
N LEU A 5 -31.40 -2.66 11.61
CA LEU A 5 -30.91 -4.03 11.45
C LEU A 5 -30.73 -4.36 9.96
N SER A 6 -31.71 -4.02 9.12
CA SER A 6 -31.63 -4.26 7.67
C SER A 6 -30.49 -3.48 7.01
N LEU A 7 -30.19 -2.27 7.48
CA LEU A 7 -29.08 -1.49 6.96
C LEU A 7 -27.73 -2.14 7.26
N ARG A 8 -27.55 -2.73 8.45
CA ARG A 8 -26.31 -3.45 8.80
C ARG A 8 -26.09 -4.69 7.95
N TRP A 9 -27.17 -5.42 7.64
CA TRP A 9 -27.10 -6.55 6.71
C TRP A 9 -26.68 -6.13 5.30
N LEU A 10 -27.17 -4.99 4.80
CA LEU A 10 -26.72 -4.45 3.52
C LEU A 10 -25.23 -4.08 3.54
N VAL A 11 -24.73 -3.57 4.67
CA VAL A 11 -23.31 -3.21 4.85
C VAL A 11 -22.39 -4.43 5.01
N ILE A 12 -22.94 -5.64 5.20
CA ILE A 12 -22.15 -6.88 5.20
C ILE A 12 -21.87 -7.37 3.77
N LEU A 13 -22.72 -7.05 2.79
CA LEU A 13 -22.58 -7.48 1.41
C LEU A 13 -21.24 -7.12 0.76
N PRO A 14 -20.66 -5.91 0.95
CA PRO A 14 -19.34 -5.57 0.42
C PRO A 14 -18.24 -6.57 0.80
N GLY A 15 -18.19 -7.03 2.04
CA GLY A 15 -17.21 -8.02 2.50
C GLY A 15 -17.42 -9.39 1.88
N VAL A 16 -18.66 -9.79 1.58
CA VAL A 16 -18.93 -11.01 0.80
C VAL A 16 -18.40 -10.85 -0.62
N VAL A 17 -18.64 -9.70 -1.27
CA VAL A 17 -18.07 -9.38 -2.58
C VAL A 17 -16.55 -9.41 -2.53
N ALA A 18 -15.94 -8.78 -1.51
CA ALA A 18 -14.49 -8.77 -1.31
C ALA A 18 -13.92 -10.18 -1.20
N TYR A 19 -14.56 -11.04 -0.42
CA TYR A 19 -14.16 -12.44 -0.27
C TYR A 19 -14.20 -13.18 -1.61
N LEU A 20 -15.28 -13.02 -2.37
CA LEU A 20 -15.41 -13.64 -3.69
C LEU A 20 -14.36 -13.11 -4.68
N LEU A 21 -14.06 -11.80 -4.65
CA LEU A 21 -13.01 -11.21 -5.48
C LEU A 21 -11.62 -11.76 -5.14
N ASN A 22 -11.29 -11.91 -3.85
CA ASN A 22 -10.01 -12.52 -3.43
C ASN A 22 -9.92 -13.98 -3.88
N GLN A 23 -10.99 -14.77 -3.69
CA GLN A 23 -11.02 -16.16 -4.15
C GLN A 23 -10.86 -16.25 -5.67
N TYR A 24 -11.51 -15.37 -6.42
CA TYR A 24 -11.37 -15.35 -7.88
C TYR A 24 -9.95 -14.97 -8.31
N ALA A 25 -9.37 -13.93 -7.70
CA ALA A 25 -8.02 -13.48 -8.01
C ALA A 25 -6.96 -14.55 -7.74
N GLN A 26 -7.10 -15.33 -6.66
CA GLN A 26 -6.20 -16.44 -6.32
C GLN A 26 -6.04 -17.47 -7.45
N TYR A 27 -7.11 -17.75 -8.20
CA TYR A 27 -7.08 -18.73 -9.28
C TYR A 27 -6.90 -18.10 -10.66
N HIS A 28 -6.89 -16.77 -10.76
CA HIS A 28 -6.80 -16.03 -12.01
C HIS A 28 -5.81 -14.85 -11.95
N PRO A 29 -4.49 -15.09 -11.89
CA PRO A 29 -3.47 -14.03 -11.84
C PRO A 29 -3.56 -13.02 -12.99
N ASN A 30 -3.89 -13.49 -14.20
CA ASN A 30 -4.12 -12.62 -15.37
C ASN A 30 -5.24 -11.58 -15.13
N TRP A 31 -6.29 -11.96 -14.39
CA TRP A 31 -7.35 -11.03 -14.03
C TRP A 31 -6.90 -10.03 -12.97
N ALA A 32 -6.11 -10.47 -11.99
CA ALA A 32 -5.51 -9.58 -10.99
C ALA A 32 -4.56 -8.56 -11.64
N GLU A 33 -3.82 -8.98 -12.67
CA GLU A 33 -2.98 -8.11 -13.50
C GLU A 33 -3.82 -7.06 -14.23
N GLN A 34 -4.92 -7.48 -14.88
CA GLN A 34 -5.83 -6.56 -15.55
C GLN A 34 -6.49 -5.58 -14.59
N TYR A 35 -6.93 -6.05 -13.41
CA TYR A 35 -7.46 -5.20 -12.35
C TYR A 35 -6.45 -4.11 -11.94
N SER A 36 -5.19 -4.51 -11.76
CA SER A 36 -4.13 -3.64 -11.26
C SER A 36 -3.68 -2.59 -12.28
N ARG A 37 -3.80 -2.90 -13.58
CA ARG A 37 -3.60 -1.93 -14.67
C ARG A 37 -4.80 -1.01 -14.83
N THR A 38 -6.04 -1.53 -14.80
CA THR A 38 -7.21 -0.73 -15.21
C THR A 38 -7.97 -0.08 -14.06
N ALA A 39 -8.46 -0.89 -13.10
CA ALA A 39 -9.37 -0.42 -12.06
C ALA A 39 -8.62 0.17 -10.86
N TYR A 40 -7.50 -0.43 -10.48
CA TYR A 40 -6.73 0.00 -9.33
C TYR A 40 -6.27 1.47 -9.40
N PRO A 41 -5.71 1.99 -10.52
CA PRO A 41 -5.34 3.40 -10.61
C PRO A 41 -6.52 4.35 -10.43
N ILE A 42 -7.67 4.02 -10.99
CA ILE A 42 -8.88 4.84 -10.87
C ILE A 42 -9.31 4.91 -9.40
N VAL A 43 -9.38 3.76 -8.72
CA VAL A 43 -9.82 3.67 -7.32
C VAL A 43 -8.79 4.32 -6.39
N SER A 44 -7.50 4.02 -6.58
CA SER A 44 -6.40 4.55 -5.77
C SER A 44 -6.30 6.07 -5.89
N ASN A 45 -6.36 6.61 -7.11
CA ASN A 45 -6.35 8.06 -7.34
C ASN A 45 -7.56 8.75 -6.72
N ALA A 46 -8.76 8.16 -6.83
CA ALA A 46 -9.95 8.74 -6.22
C ALA A 46 -9.84 8.82 -4.69
N VAL A 47 -9.29 7.79 -4.04
CA VAL A 47 -9.07 7.77 -2.58
C VAL A 47 -7.91 8.67 -2.18
N GLY A 48 -6.85 8.75 -2.97
CA GLY A 48 -5.67 9.60 -2.73
C GLY A 48 -5.90 11.09 -3.00
N PHE A 49 -6.94 11.45 -3.76
CA PHE A 49 -7.24 12.84 -4.09
C PHE A 49 -7.67 13.67 -2.88
N LEU A 50 -8.50 13.13 -1.99
CA LEU A 50 -8.98 13.91 -0.83
C LEU A 50 -7.84 14.27 0.13
N PRO A 51 -6.93 13.35 0.50
CA PRO A 51 -5.75 13.70 1.28
C PRO A 51 -4.77 14.65 0.58
N SER A 52 -4.67 14.62 -0.76
CA SER A 52 -3.72 15.48 -1.48
C SER A 52 -4.10 16.96 -1.47
N LEU A 53 -5.37 17.29 -1.17
CA LEU A 53 -5.84 18.67 -1.07
C LEU A 53 -5.42 19.37 0.23
N VAL A 54 -5.00 18.62 1.24
CA VAL A 54 -4.66 19.16 2.56
C VAL A 54 -3.18 18.98 2.87
N LYS A 55 -2.61 19.95 3.59
CA LYS A 55 -1.19 19.94 3.98
C LYS A 55 -0.89 19.10 5.24
N PHE A 56 -1.92 18.49 5.83
CA PHE A 56 -1.83 17.67 7.03
C PHE A 56 -2.17 16.22 6.71
N SER A 57 -1.66 15.27 7.51
CA SER A 57 -1.89 13.85 7.27
C SER A 57 -3.32 13.44 7.60
N VAL A 58 -4.12 13.10 6.58
CA VAL A 58 -5.48 12.57 6.78
C VAL A 58 -5.45 11.21 7.51
N SER A 59 -4.40 10.41 7.29
CA SER A 59 -4.26 9.11 7.95
C SER A 59 -4.02 9.25 9.46
N GLU A 60 -3.32 10.28 9.91
CA GLU A 60 -3.14 10.58 11.34
C GLU A 60 -4.47 10.91 12.00
N TRP A 61 -5.28 11.79 11.39
CA TRP A 61 -6.60 12.12 11.92
C TRP A 61 -7.57 10.94 11.89
N LEU A 62 -7.48 10.09 10.86
CA LEU A 62 -8.23 8.84 10.81
C LEU A 62 -7.81 7.90 11.96
N ALA A 63 -6.50 7.79 12.23
CA ALA A 63 -6.00 6.99 13.35
C ALA A 63 -6.50 7.52 14.70
N VAL A 64 -6.47 8.84 14.92
CA VAL A 64 -7.03 9.49 16.12
C VAL A 64 -8.54 9.21 16.21
N ALA A 65 -9.28 9.34 15.12
CA ALA A 65 -10.72 9.08 15.10
C ALA A 65 -11.04 7.63 15.47
N VAL A 66 -10.28 6.65 14.95
CA VAL A 66 -10.42 5.23 15.31
C VAL A 66 -10.07 4.99 16.78
N LEU A 67 -8.99 5.60 17.26
CA LEU A 67 -8.54 5.48 18.64
C LEU A 67 -9.59 5.99 19.65
N LEU A 68 -10.32 7.05 19.30
CA LEU A 68 -11.42 7.57 20.12
C LEU A 68 -12.73 6.79 19.92
N PHE A 69 -13.02 6.35 18.70
CA PHE A 69 -14.25 5.63 18.37
C PHE A 69 -14.33 4.27 19.07
N LEU A 70 -13.24 3.49 19.08
CA LEU A 70 -13.21 2.14 19.67
C LEU A 70 -13.62 2.11 21.15
N PRO A 71 -13.03 2.89 22.07
CA PRO A 71 -13.42 2.86 23.48
C PRO A 71 -14.84 3.39 23.71
N VAL A 72 -15.29 4.39 22.96
CA VAL A 72 -16.68 4.90 23.04
C VAL A 72 -17.67 3.83 22.58
N TYR A 73 -17.40 3.15 21.47
CA TYR A 73 -18.24 2.07 20.94
C TYR A 73 -18.33 0.90 21.93
N LEU A 74 -17.18 0.45 22.44
CA LEU A 74 -17.11 -0.63 23.42
C LEU A 74 -17.83 -0.24 24.72
N GLY A 75 -17.53 0.94 25.27
CA GLY A 75 -18.17 1.44 26.49
C GLY A 75 -19.69 1.54 26.37
N TYR A 76 -20.20 2.04 25.24
CA TYR A 76 -21.63 2.12 24.98
C TYR A 76 -22.32 0.75 24.98
N TYR A 77 -21.77 -0.25 24.28
CA TYR A 77 -22.37 -1.58 24.23
C TYR A 77 -22.18 -2.37 25.53
N LEU A 78 -21.05 -2.20 26.22
CA LEU A 78 -20.84 -2.77 27.56
C LEU A 78 -21.89 -2.22 28.54
N HIS A 79 -22.09 -0.90 28.56
CA HIS A 79 -23.11 -0.26 29.38
C HIS A 79 -24.52 -0.77 29.06
N GLN A 80 -24.88 -0.86 27.78
CA GLN A 80 -26.15 -1.43 27.32
C GLN A 80 -26.35 -2.87 27.81
N VAL A 81 -25.32 -3.73 27.73
CA VAL A 81 -25.37 -5.12 28.19
C VAL A 81 -25.52 -5.19 29.72
N ILE A 82 -24.83 -4.32 30.47
CA ILE A 82 -24.90 -4.32 31.93
C ILE A 82 -26.30 -3.91 32.41
N ILE A 83 -26.90 -2.87 31.84
CA ILE A 83 -28.15 -2.26 32.31
C ILE A 83 -29.41 -2.98 31.81
N SER A 84 -29.39 -3.60 30.62
CA SER A 84 -30.58 -4.23 30.06
C SER A 84 -30.99 -5.49 30.85
N LYS A 85 -32.07 -5.39 31.63
CA LYS A 85 -32.69 -6.55 32.31
C LYS A 85 -33.60 -7.29 31.32
N GLY A 86 -33.09 -8.37 30.73
CA GLY A 86 -33.86 -9.29 29.88
C GLY A 86 -33.56 -9.24 28.38
N ASP A 87 -32.91 -8.18 27.87
CA ASP A 87 -32.64 -8.00 26.43
C ASP A 87 -31.13 -7.99 26.09
N ARG A 88 -30.30 -8.50 27.00
CA ARG A 88 -28.83 -8.53 26.90
C ARG A 88 -28.35 -9.23 25.63
N GLY A 89 -29.01 -10.34 25.25
CA GLY A 89 -28.67 -11.08 24.04
C GLY A 89 -28.85 -10.24 22.77
N MET A 90 -29.90 -9.43 22.71
CA MET A 90 -30.13 -8.51 21.60
C MET A 90 -29.10 -7.37 21.57
N ALA A 91 -28.66 -6.88 22.72
CA ALA A 91 -27.58 -5.89 22.81
C ALA A 91 -26.25 -6.46 22.28
N VAL A 92 -25.88 -7.69 22.67
CA VAL A 92 -24.69 -8.39 22.17
C VAL A 92 -24.80 -8.65 20.66
N TYR A 93 -25.95 -9.15 20.19
CA TYR A 93 -26.19 -9.39 18.77
C TYR A 93 -26.04 -8.11 17.93
N ARG A 94 -26.52 -6.97 18.43
CA ARG A 94 -26.33 -5.68 17.76
C ARG A 94 -24.87 -5.25 17.78
N ALA A 95 -24.15 -5.45 18.88
CA ALA A 95 -22.73 -5.13 18.96
C ALA A 95 -21.92 -5.94 17.92
N SER A 96 -22.15 -7.26 17.88
CA SER A 96 -21.46 -8.17 16.95
C SER A 96 -21.79 -7.88 15.50
N LEU A 97 -23.06 -7.65 15.16
CA LEU A 97 -23.46 -7.29 13.80
C LEU A 97 -22.83 -5.97 13.35
N GLY A 98 -22.63 -5.02 14.26
CA GLY A 98 -21.92 -3.77 13.99
C GLY A 98 -20.43 -4.00 13.70
N ILE A 99 -19.75 -4.85 14.49
CA ILE A 99 -18.34 -5.21 14.28
C ILE A 99 -18.17 -5.93 12.93
N VAL A 100 -19.04 -6.90 12.61
CA VAL A 100 -19.00 -7.63 11.33
C VAL A 100 -19.23 -6.67 10.15
N ALA A 101 -20.17 -5.73 10.27
CA ALA A 101 -20.40 -4.72 9.25
C ALA A 101 -19.18 -3.80 9.06
N MET A 102 -18.55 -3.34 10.13
CA MET A 102 -17.31 -2.55 10.05
C MET A 102 -16.17 -3.34 9.39
N ALA A 103 -15.93 -4.57 9.85
CA ALA A 103 -14.92 -5.45 9.28
C ALA A 103 -15.16 -5.73 7.80
N SER A 104 -16.42 -5.91 7.40
CA SER A 104 -16.84 -6.09 6.01
C SER A 104 -16.46 -4.90 5.13
N VAL A 105 -16.73 -3.67 5.58
CA VAL A 105 -16.34 -2.45 4.85
C VAL A 105 -14.82 -2.28 4.78
N ILE A 106 -14.12 -2.50 5.90
CA ILE A 106 -12.66 -2.40 5.96
C ILE A 106 -12.03 -3.42 5.00
N TYR A 107 -12.49 -4.67 5.04
CA TYR A 107 -11.98 -5.75 4.20
C TYR A 107 -12.24 -5.49 2.71
N PHE A 108 -13.41 -4.94 2.37
CA PHE A 108 -13.73 -4.54 1.00
C PHE A 108 -12.79 -3.46 0.46
N TRP A 109 -12.59 -2.38 1.22
CA TRP A 109 -11.68 -1.31 0.82
C TRP A 109 -10.24 -1.78 0.78
N PHE A 110 -9.79 -2.58 1.74
CA PHE A 110 -8.47 -3.22 1.70
C PHE A 110 -8.28 -4.06 0.42
N THR A 111 -9.30 -4.86 0.07
CA THR A 111 -9.27 -5.71 -1.13
C THR A 111 -9.09 -4.87 -2.39
N LEU A 112 -9.87 -3.80 -2.55
CA LEU A 112 -9.78 -2.93 -3.73
C LEU A 112 -8.51 -2.06 -3.75
N LEU A 113 -8.09 -1.53 -2.61
CA LEU A 113 -6.96 -0.59 -2.54
C LEU A 113 -5.59 -1.27 -2.54
N GLY A 114 -5.53 -2.59 -2.58
CA GLY A 114 -4.25 -3.28 -2.70
C GLY A 114 -4.32 -4.80 -2.53
N GLY A 115 -5.35 -5.33 -1.85
CA GLY A 115 -5.47 -6.77 -1.63
C GLY A 115 -5.39 -7.59 -2.91
N LEU A 116 -6.11 -7.19 -3.96
CA LEU A 116 -6.10 -7.89 -5.25
C LEU A 116 -4.75 -7.80 -5.99
N ASN A 117 -3.95 -6.75 -5.75
CA ASN A 117 -2.63 -6.58 -6.38
C ASN A 117 -1.65 -7.68 -5.94
N ASN A 118 -1.88 -8.33 -4.79
CA ASN A 118 -1.02 -9.41 -4.29
C ASN A 118 -1.18 -10.75 -5.03
N TYR A 119 -2.20 -10.90 -5.90
CA TYR A 119 -2.43 -12.14 -6.66
C TYR A 119 -1.86 -12.10 -8.08
N ARG A 120 -1.11 -11.06 -8.41
CA ARG A 120 -0.42 -10.95 -9.69
C ARG A 120 0.84 -11.82 -9.70
N ASP A 121 1.31 -12.13 -10.90
CA ASP A 121 2.61 -12.77 -11.06
C ASP A 121 3.72 -11.87 -10.52
N SER A 122 4.71 -12.48 -9.89
CA SER A 122 5.83 -11.78 -9.29
C SER A 122 6.71 -11.11 -10.36
N PHE A 123 7.51 -10.13 -9.94
CA PHE A 123 8.50 -9.51 -10.81
C PHE A 123 9.41 -10.54 -11.52
N LEU A 124 9.79 -11.62 -10.82
CA LEU A 124 10.65 -12.67 -11.36
C LEU A 124 10.04 -13.35 -12.59
N ALA A 125 8.71 -13.48 -12.66
CA ALA A 125 8.03 -14.06 -13.82
C ALA A 125 8.26 -13.28 -15.13
N TYR A 126 8.62 -11.99 -15.02
CA TYR A 126 8.82 -11.08 -16.16
C TYR A 126 10.29 -10.74 -16.42
N THR A 127 11.22 -11.36 -15.69
CA THR A 127 12.65 -11.06 -15.78
C THR A 127 13.49 -12.32 -15.98
N PRO A 128 14.73 -12.20 -16.47
CA PRO A 128 15.63 -13.34 -16.53
C PRO A 128 16.14 -13.79 -15.15
N TYR A 129 15.78 -13.08 -14.07
CA TYR A 129 16.18 -13.44 -12.72
C TYR A 129 15.37 -14.65 -12.23
N HIS A 130 16.00 -15.48 -11.40
CA HIS A 130 15.38 -16.67 -10.84
C HIS A 130 15.28 -16.53 -9.32
N GLU A 131 14.33 -17.25 -8.74
CA GLU A 131 14.19 -17.31 -7.29
C GLU A 131 15.37 -18.06 -6.71
N GLU A 132 16.25 -17.33 -6.01
CA GLU A 132 17.40 -17.90 -5.31
C GLU A 132 17.09 -17.96 -3.81
N THR A 133 17.48 -19.06 -3.16
CA THR A 133 17.37 -19.19 -1.71
C THR A 133 18.57 -18.53 -1.06
N TYR A 134 18.34 -17.42 -0.35
CA TYR A 134 19.37 -16.73 0.42
C TYR A 134 19.37 -17.20 1.88
N SER A 135 20.55 -17.34 2.45
CA SER A 135 20.72 -17.61 3.88
C SER A 135 20.46 -16.33 4.71
N GLU A 136 20.05 -16.51 5.97
CA GLU A 136 19.94 -15.39 6.92
C GLU A 136 21.28 -14.64 7.06
N GLU A 137 22.40 -15.37 7.02
CA GLU A 137 23.74 -14.79 7.08
C GLU A 137 24.06 -13.87 5.89
N GLU A 138 23.67 -14.24 4.68
CA GLU A 138 23.84 -13.39 3.49
C GLU A 138 22.99 -12.13 3.56
N LEU A 139 21.75 -12.25 4.04
CA LEU A 139 20.88 -11.09 4.25
C LEU A 139 21.47 -10.14 5.30
N VAL A 140 21.99 -10.67 6.41
CA VAL A 140 22.65 -9.87 7.44
C VAL A 140 23.89 -9.17 6.86
N LYS A 141 24.72 -9.87 6.09
CA LYS A 141 25.90 -9.28 5.45
C LYS A 141 25.53 -8.17 4.47
N LEU A 142 24.49 -8.37 3.66
CA LEU A 142 23.99 -7.34 2.74
C LEU A 142 23.45 -6.12 3.50
N CYS A 143 22.67 -6.34 4.56
CA CYS A 143 22.17 -5.25 5.40
C CYS A 143 23.32 -4.46 6.05
N GLN A 144 24.37 -5.15 6.50
CA GLN A 144 25.57 -4.52 7.06
C GLN A 144 26.33 -3.71 6.01
N SER A 145 26.55 -4.25 4.81
CA SER A 145 27.25 -3.52 3.75
C SER A 145 26.47 -2.27 3.31
N LEU A 146 25.14 -2.35 3.20
CA LEU A 146 24.28 -1.20 2.92
C LEU A 146 24.34 -0.16 4.05
N ALA A 147 24.35 -0.59 5.31
CA ALA A 147 24.48 0.31 6.45
C ALA A 147 25.83 1.05 6.45
N ASP A 148 26.92 0.34 6.16
CA ASP A 148 28.26 0.91 6.05
C ASP A 148 28.36 1.89 4.87
N GLU A 149 27.80 1.54 3.71
CA GLU A 149 27.76 2.44 2.55
C GLU A 149 26.96 3.72 2.82
N MET A 150 25.82 3.60 3.52
CA MET A 150 25.06 4.77 3.97
C MET A 150 25.88 5.64 4.94
N GLY A 151 26.60 5.01 5.87
CA GLY A 151 27.51 5.69 6.80
C GLY A 151 28.62 6.47 6.07
N GLN A 152 29.34 5.81 5.16
CA GLN A 152 30.38 6.45 4.35
C GLN A 152 29.83 7.57 3.47
N THR A 153 28.64 7.40 2.90
CA THR A 153 27.98 8.45 2.11
C THR A 153 27.64 9.65 2.97
N ARG A 154 27.18 9.42 4.20
CA ARG A 154 26.92 10.48 5.19
C ARG A 154 28.20 11.23 5.56
N GLU A 155 29.31 10.54 5.80
CA GLU A 155 30.60 11.18 6.08
C GLU A 155 31.08 12.06 4.93
N ARG A 156 30.89 11.62 3.67
CA ARG A 156 31.25 12.40 2.47
C ARG A 156 30.43 13.67 2.30
N LEU A 157 29.21 13.72 2.86
CA LEU A 157 28.37 14.91 2.85
C LEU A 157 28.85 15.97 3.87
N GLY A 158 29.66 15.57 4.87
CA GLY A 158 30.18 16.46 5.91
C GLY A 158 29.15 16.82 7.00
N GLU A 159 29.62 17.27 8.16
CA GLU A 159 28.74 17.62 9.31
C GLU A 159 27.93 18.91 9.12
N ASP A 160 28.36 19.79 8.21
CA ASP A 160 27.68 21.06 7.89
C ASP A 160 26.51 20.90 6.90
N HIS A 161 26.29 19.69 6.37
CA HIS A 161 25.12 19.43 5.54
C HIS A 161 23.88 19.26 6.42
N ASP A 162 23.15 20.36 6.60
CA ASP A 162 21.83 20.30 7.23
C ASP A 162 20.90 19.36 6.45
N PHE A 163 20.62 18.18 7.02
CA PHE A 163 19.65 17.20 6.50
C PHE A 163 18.20 17.65 6.72
N ARG A 164 17.97 18.76 7.45
CA ARG A 164 16.68 19.42 7.42
C ARG A 164 16.53 20.01 6.03
N LEU A 165 15.43 19.64 5.38
CA LEU A 165 14.94 20.28 4.17
C LEU A 165 14.95 21.79 4.42
N ARG A 166 15.91 22.47 3.81
CA ARG A 166 16.30 23.84 4.15
C ARG A 166 15.22 24.80 3.66
N ALA A 167 14.48 24.37 2.63
CA ALA A 167 13.25 24.97 2.15
C ALA A 167 12.18 23.89 1.86
N PRO A 168 10.88 24.24 1.87
CA PRO A 168 9.79 23.35 1.42
C PRO A 168 10.05 22.75 0.03
N ASP A 169 10.75 23.48 -0.84
CA ASP A 169 11.04 23.07 -2.22
C ASP A 169 12.05 21.92 -2.30
N ASP A 170 12.91 21.72 -1.29
CA ASP A 170 13.87 20.62 -1.25
C ASP A 170 13.15 19.26 -1.16
N PHE A 171 12.03 19.21 -0.43
CA PHE A 171 11.26 17.98 -0.29
C PHE A 171 10.62 17.60 -1.61
N TYR A 172 9.99 18.58 -2.26
CA TYR A 172 9.38 18.39 -3.56
C TYR A 172 10.42 17.99 -4.61
N TYR A 173 11.63 18.55 -4.56
CA TYR A 173 12.74 18.17 -5.41
C TYR A 173 13.10 16.68 -5.26
N TYR A 174 13.35 16.21 -4.04
CA TYR A 174 13.70 14.79 -3.81
C TYR A 174 12.52 13.84 -4.07
N ALA A 175 11.29 14.26 -3.75
CA ALA A 175 10.09 13.49 -4.06
C ALA A 175 9.92 13.33 -5.59
N GLN A 176 10.11 14.41 -6.35
CA GLN A 176 10.06 14.37 -7.81
C GLN A 176 11.19 13.51 -8.39
N GLN A 177 12.40 13.61 -7.86
CA GLN A 177 13.53 12.81 -8.31
C GLN A 177 13.33 11.31 -8.05
N SER A 178 12.69 10.95 -6.93
CA SER A 178 12.30 9.58 -6.62
C SER A 178 11.29 9.04 -7.63
N VAL A 179 10.23 9.81 -7.92
CA VAL A 179 9.21 9.46 -8.93
C VAL A 179 9.86 9.25 -10.30
N LEU A 180 10.73 10.17 -10.74
CA LEU A 180 11.44 10.04 -12.02
C LEU A 180 12.31 8.79 -12.09
N SER A 181 13.03 8.46 -11.02
CA SER A 181 13.89 7.27 -10.97
C SER A 181 13.07 5.99 -11.09
N ILE A 182 11.93 5.93 -10.42
CA ILE A 182 10.98 4.82 -10.49
C ILE A 182 10.37 4.71 -11.90
N GLN A 183 9.98 5.83 -12.52
CA GLN A 183 9.49 5.83 -13.90
C GLN A 183 10.54 5.34 -14.91
N LEU A 184 11.82 5.66 -14.70
CA LEU A 184 12.91 5.13 -15.53
C LEU A 184 13.07 3.61 -15.36
N LEU A 185 13.02 3.10 -14.12
CA LEU A 185 13.04 1.66 -13.84
C LEU A 185 11.84 0.94 -14.46
N ALA A 186 10.65 1.54 -14.39
CA ALA A 186 9.42 1.03 -14.97
C ALA A 186 9.50 0.88 -16.50
N LYS A 187 10.24 1.77 -17.19
CA LYS A 187 10.52 1.63 -18.64
C LYS A 187 11.47 0.49 -18.96
N MET A 188 12.38 0.14 -18.04
CA MET A 188 13.35 -0.95 -18.23
C MET A 188 12.75 -2.32 -17.88
N TYR A 189 11.84 -2.36 -16.90
CA TYR A 189 11.22 -3.60 -16.46
C TYR A 189 9.69 -3.47 -16.44
N VAL A 190 9.05 -4.15 -17.40
CA VAL A 190 7.58 -4.14 -17.58
C VAL A 190 6.84 -4.52 -16.29
N GLY A 191 7.39 -5.44 -15.48
CA GLY A 191 6.81 -5.85 -14.21
C GLY A 191 6.78 -4.74 -13.13
N VAL A 192 7.74 -3.81 -13.13
CA VAL A 192 7.83 -2.69 -12.16
C VAL A 192 6.77 -1.62 -12.41
N CYS A 193 6.37 -1.46 -13.67
CA CYS A 193 5.46 -0.40 -14.10
C CYS A 193 4.08 -0.47 -13.43
N VAL A 194 3.68 -1.65 -12.96
CA VAL A 194 2.38 -1.88 -12.32
C VAL A 194 2.47 -1.79 -10.77
N TYR A 195 3.66 -1.86 -10.19
CA TYR A 195 3.85 -1.68 -8.73
C TYR A 195 3.89 -0.20 -8.31
N PHE A 196 4.34 0.68 -9.20
CA PHE A 196 4.49 2.10 -8.92
C PHE A 196 3.60 2.91 -9.86
N ASN A 197 2.35 3.05 -9.43
CA ASN A 197 1.32 3.78 -10.12
C ASN A 197 1.62 5.29 -10.15
N GLN A 198 2.15 5.80 -11.26
CA GLN A 198 2.11 7.22 -11.65
C GLN A 198 2.45 7.32 -13.15
N ASP A 199 1.39 7.41 -13.96
CA ASP A 199 1.36 7.67 -15.42
C ASP A 199 1.56 6.45 -16.35
N GLU A 200 0.49 5.66 -16.52
CA GLU A 200 0.39 4.55 -17.48
C GLU A 200 0.69 4.93 -18.95
N VAL A 201 0.49 6.20 -19.33
CA VAL A 201 0.51 6.61 -20.74
C VAL A 201 1.92 6.60 -21.35
N ALA A 202 2.97 6.72 -20.54
CA ALA A 202 4.35 6.74 -21.03
C ALA A 202 5.01 5.35 -21.13
N CYS A 203 4.48 4.35 -20.43
CA CYS A 203 5.17 3.06 -20.26
C CYS A 203 4.99 2.11 -21.45
N TYR A 204 3.84 2.16 -22.12
CA TYR A 204 3.54 1.29 -23.27
C TYR A 204 3.99 1.86 -24.63
N ALA A 205 4.34 3.15 -24.70
CA ALA A 205 4.64 3.83 -25.96
C ALA A 205 6.09 3.69 -26.46
N SER A 206 7.02 3.18 -25.65
CA SER A 206 8.45 3.13 -26.01
C SER A 206 9.09 1.75 -25.86
N ALA A 207 8.46 0.72 -26.41
CA ALA A 207 9.13 -0.56 -26.67
C ALA A 207 10.20 -0.39 -27.77
N ALA A 208 11.26 0.36 -27.47
CA ALA A 208 12.49 0.41 -28.22
C ALA A 208 13.61 -0.10 -27.29
N PRO A 209 14.52 -0.97 -27.77
CA PRO A 209 15.59 -1.50 -26.95
C PRO A 209 16.48 -0.35 -26.44
N PRO A 210 16.80 -0.27 -25.15
CA PRO A 210 17.51 0.89 -24.61
C PRO A 210 18.99 0.87 -25.00
N SER A 211 19.49 2.00 -25.47
CA SER A 211 20.91 2.37 -25.34
C SER A 211 21.27 2.57 -23.86
N PRO A 212 22.49 2.22 -23.41
CA PRO A 212 22.84 2.26 -21.99
C PRO A 212 22.83 3.70 -21.45
N ILE A 213 21.95 3.98 -20.47
CA ILE A 213 21.93 5.26 -19.75
C ILE A 213 22.68 5.12 -18.43
N ARG A 214 23.54 6.10 -18.19
CA ARG A 214 24.38 6.28 -17.00
C ARG A 214 23.52 6.93 -15.90
N ILE A 215 23.28 6.23 -14.79
CA ILE A 215 22.59 6.77 -13.61
C ILE A 215 23.44 7.95 -13.06
N PRO A 216 22.85 9.11 -12.73
CA PRO A 216 23.60 10.29 -12.27
C PRO A 216 24.25 10.10 -10.89
N VAL A 217 23.91 9.02 -10.20
CA VAL A 217 24.68 8.47 -9.08
C VAL A 217 25.30 7.17 -9.58
N PRO A 218 26.63 7.00 -9.53
CA PRO A 218 27.26 5.76 -9.93
C PRO A 218 26.91 4.68 -8.90
N ILE A 219 25.79 4.00 -9.11
CA ILE A 219 25.56 2.70 -8.48
C ILE A 219 26.43 1.73 -9.28
N ASP A 220 27.57 1.36 -8.70
CA ASP A 220 28.49 0.39 -9.30
C ASP A 220 27.86 -1.01 -9.21
N LEU A 221 27.09 -1.37 -10.24
CA LEU A 221 26.44 -2.67 -10.36
C LEU A 221 27.45 -3.85 -10.36
N ASN A 222 28.76 -3.60 -10.53
CA ASN A 222 29.77 -4.65 -10.39
C ASN A 222 30.15 -4.94 -8.93
N ARG A 223 29.79 -4.10 -7.96
CA ARG A 223 29.96 -4.36 -6.52
C ARG A 223 28.83 -5.15 -5.88
N LEU A 224 27.72 -5.34 -6.60
CA LEU A 224 26.54 -6.10 -6.14
C LEU A 224 26.54 -7.54 -6.67
N ARG A 225 27.62 -8.00 -7.33
CA ARG A 225 27.84 -9.42 -7.59
C ARG A 225 28.66 -10.02 -6.43
N PRO A 226 28.33 -11.24 -5.97
CA PRO A 226 29.12 -11.91 -4.94
C PRO A 226 30.57 -12.14 -5.37
#